data_AF-A0A4Y8C7B0-F1
#
_entry.id   AF-A0A4Y8C7B0-F1
#
_cell.length_a   1.000
_cell.length_b   1.000
_cell.length_c   1.000
_cell.angle_alpha   90.00
_cell.angle_beta   90.00
_cell.angle_gamma   90.00
#
_symmetry.space_group_name_H-M   'P 1'
#
loop_
_entity.id
_entity.type
_entity.pdbx_description
1 polymer ?
#
loop_
_entity_poly.entity_id
_entity_poly.type
_entity_poly.pdbx_seq_one_letter_code
_entity_poly.pdbx_strand_id
1 'polypeptide(L)'
;ENKFGVEIDIARKMYLYAKNSSFLEPVGVHFHIGSQLLDISPIHEAAGIVAKLVRELKALQIDLKFFDIGGGLGVAYEKDECEPDLYNYAQGILAQLHGLDLTIGMEP
;
A
#
# COMPACT_ATOMS: atom_id res chain seq x y z
N GLU A 1 18.38 -3.22 10.62
CA GLU A 1 17.65 -1.99 10.27
C GLU A 1 17.36 -1.99 8.78
N ASN A 2 16.08 -1.84 8.40
CA ASN A 2 15.73 -1.53 7.02
C ASN A 2 15.88 -0.03 6.80
N LYS A 3 16.47 0.37 5.67
CA LYS A 3 16.71 1.78 5.34
C LYS A 3 15.42 2.53 4.93
N PHE A 4 14.31 1.81 4.78
CA PHE A 4 13.08 2.29 4.19
C PHE A 4 11.88 1.99 5.08
N GLY A 5 10.87 2.84 4.97
CA GLY A 5 9.63 2.73 5.72
C GLY A 5 9.77 3.17 7.17
N VAL A 6 8.63 3.18 7.86
CA VAL A 6 8.52 3.42 9.29
C VAL A 6 7.49 2.45 9.85
N GLU A 7 7.61 2.13 11.14
CA GLU A 7 6.60 1.35 11.85
C GLU A 7 5.23 2.02 11.77
N ILE A 8 4.16 1.21 11.76
CA ILE A 8 2.79 1.71 11.56
C ILE A 8 2.39 2.77 12.61
N ASP A 9 2.85 2.60 13.85
CA ASP A 9 2.60 3.55 14.94
C ASP A 9 3.33 4.88 14.75
N ILE A 10 4.51 4.83 14.13
CA ILE A 10 5.27 6.03 13.77
C ILE A 10 4.57 6.72 12.60
N ALA A 11 4.13 5.98 11.58
CA ALA A 11 3.35 6.52 10.47
C ALA A 11 2.12 7.27 10.97
N ARG A 12 1.35 6.68 11.91
CA ARG A 12 0.19 7.35 12.53
C ARG A 12 0.54 8.68 13.16
N LYS A 13 1.64 8.74 13.93
CA LYS A 13 2.12 9.99 14.55
C LYS A 13 2.54 11.03 13.49
N MET A 14 3.18 10.59 12.42
CA MET A 14 3.58 11.47 11.31
C MET A 14 2.38 12.08 10.60
N TYR A 15 1.33 11.30 10.32
CA TYR A 15 0.09 11.83 9.72
C TYR A 15 -0.62 12.81 10.65
N LEU A 16 -0.67 12.54 11.95
CA LEU A 16 -1.24 13.48 12.93
C LEU A 16 -0.43 14.78 13.01
N TYR A 17 0.89 14.70 12.93
CA TYR A 17 1.74 15.88 12.85
C TYR A 17 1.45 16.68 11.57
N ALA A 18 1.40 16.00 10.41
CA ALA A 18 1.10 16.63 9.13
C ALA A 18 -0.28 17.30 9.12
N LYS A 19 -1.31 16.66 9.69
CA LYS A 19 -2.67 17.23 9.81
C LYS A 19 -2.69 18.57 10.54
N ASN A 20 -1.84 18.74 11.56
CA ASN A 20 -1.78 19.96 12.38
C ASN A 20 -0.77 20.99 11.85
N SER A 21 -0.11 20.71 10.73
CA SER A 21 0.85 21.60 10.11
C SER A 21 0.18 22.55 9.12
N SER A 22 0.56 23.83 9.13
CA SER A 22 0.15 24.78 8.10
C SER A 22 0.92 24.63 6.78
N PHE A 23 1.93 23.75 6.73
CA PHE A 23 2.86 23.60 5.61
C PHE A 23 2.83 22.23 4.94
N LEU A 24 2.05 21.29 5.47
CA LEU A 24 1.98 19.92 4.98
C LEU A 24 0.53 19.52 4.74
N GLU A 25 0.28 18.86 3.62
CA GLU A 25 -0.98 18.19 3.34
C GLU A 25 -0.68 16.69 3.14
N PRO A 26 -1.16 15.79 4.02
CA PRO A 26 -1.05 14.36 3.78
C PRO A 26 -2.00 13.93 2.66
N VAL A 27 -1.46 13.56 1.50
CA VAL A 27 -2.26 13.22 0.31
C VAL A 27 -2.33 11.73 -0.01
N GLY A 28 -1.45 10.91 0.56
CA GLY A 28 -1.42 9.49 0.24
C GLY A 28 -0.61 8.65 1.21
N VAL A 29 -0.60 7.35 0.95
CA VAL A 29 0.23 6.34 1.63
C VAL A 29 0.93 5.48 0.58
N HIS A 30 2.12 4.99 0.92
CA HIS A 30 2.92 4.13 0.06
C HIS A 30 3.45 2.94 0.86
N PHE A 31 3.46 1.76 0.24
CA PHE A 31 4.23 0.62 0.70
C PHE A 31 4.92 -0.09 -0.46
N HIS A 32 6.05 -0.72 -0.17
CA HIS A 32 6.77 -1.57 -1.10
C HIS A 32 7.38 -2.72 -0.31
N ILE A 33 7.04 -3.95 -0.67
CA ILE A 33 7.42 -5.15 0.12
C ILE A 33 8.55 -5.98 -0.50
N GLY A 34 9.15 -5.49 -1.58
CA GLY A 34 10.27 -6.16 -2.25
C GLY A 34 10.04 -6.27 -3.75
N SER A 35 10.87 -7.09 -4.40
CA SER A 35 10.82 -7.30 -5.85
C SER A 35 10.76 -8.78 -6.20
N GLN A 36 10.34 -9.07 -7.43
CA GLN A 36 10.29 -10.42 -8.00
C GLN A 36 9.36 -11.38 -7.21
N LEU A 37 8.20 -10.88 -6.77
CA LEU A 37 7.19 -11.68 -6.08
C LEU A 37 6.34 -12.42 -7.10
N LEU A 38 6.54 -13.75 -7.19
CA LEU A 38 5.70 -14.64 -7.97
C LEU A 38 4.39 -14.99 -7.23
N ASP A 39 4.46 -15.06 -5.89
CA ASP A 39 3.29 -15.17 -5.02
C ASP A 39 2.74 -13.77 -4.70
N ILE A 40 1.47 -13.54 -5.04
CA ILE A 40 0.77 -12.27 -4.83
C ILE A 40 0.21 -12.13 -3.40
N SER A 41 0.14 -13.22 -2.64
CA SER A 41 -0.45 -13.26 -1.30
C SER A 41 0.18 -12.25 -0.32
N PRO A 42 1.52 -12.08 -0.27
CA PRO A 42 2.16 -11.07 0.58
C PRO A 42 1.76 -9.63 0.20
N ILE A 43 1.53 -9.35 -1.08
CA ILE A 43 1.12 -8.01 -1.53
C ILE A 43 -0.31 -7.72 -1.04
N HIS A 44 -1.21 -8.72 -1.11
CA HIS A 44 -2.57 -8.59 -0.58
C HIS A 44 -2.59 -8.38 0.94
N GLU A 45 -1.74 -9.10 1.67
CA GLU A 45 -1.60 -8.94 3.13
C GLU A 45 -1.10 -7.53 3.48
N ALA A 46 -0.06 -7.06 2.80
CA ALA A 46 0.48 -5.71 2.98
C ALA A 46 -0.56 -4.63 2.66
N ALA A 47 -1.29 -4.78 1.54
CA ALA A 47 -2.37 -3.88 1.19
C ALA A 47 -3.47 -3.85 2.27
N GLY A 48 -3.80 -4.99 2.87
CA GLY A 48 -4.76 -5.08 3.97
C GLY A 48 -4.32 -4.31 5.22
N ILE A 49 -3.06 -4.47 5.61
CA ILE A 49 -2.46 -3.76 6.75
C ILE A 49 -2.49 -2.24 6.51
N VAL A 50 -2.07 -1.79 5.33
CA VAL A 50 -2.03 -0.36 5.01
C VAL A 50 -3.45 0.20 4.83
N ALA A 51 -4.38 -0.55 4.24
CA ALA A 51 -5.78 -0.14 4.13
C ALA A 51 -6.45 0.04 5.51
N LYS A 52 -6.05 -0.78 6.51
CA LYS A 52 -6.49 -0.57 7.90
C LYS A 52 -5.97 0.76 8.45
N LEU A 53 -4.70 1.09 8.23
CA LEU A 53 -4.15 2.41 8.60
C LEU A 53 -4.93 3.54 7.94
N VAL A 54 -5.22 3.45 6.63
CA VAL A 54 -5.99 4.49 5.92
C VAL A 54 -7.38 4.68 6.53
N ARG A 55 -8.08 3.60 6.92
CA ARG A 55 -9.37 3.70 7.63
C ARG A 55 -9.23 4.41 8.97
N GLU A 56 -8.17 4.11 9.73
CA GLU A 56 -7.89 4.77 11.00
C GLU A 56 -7.61 6.27 10.81
N LEU A 57 -6.85 6.64 9.78
CA LEU A 57 -6.57 8.03 9.42
C LEU A 57 -7.83 8.78 8.99
N LYS A 58 -8.69 8.14 8.19
CA LYS A 58 -9.99 8.69 7.79
C LYS A 58 -10.88 8.97 8.99
N ALA A 59 -10.93 8.07 9.98
CA ALA A 59 -11.66 8.28 11.23
C ALA A 59 -11.11 9.49 12.04
N LEU A 60 -9.84 9.84 11.83
CA LEU A 60 -9.20 11.02 12.40
C LEU A 60 -9.34 12.27 11.50
N GLN A 61 -10.23 12.25 10.50
CA GLN A 61 -10.42 13.33 9.51
C GLN A 61 -9.15 13.66 8.73
N ILE A 62 -8.40 12.64 8.36
CA ILE A 62 -7.26 12.71 7.43
C ILE A 62 -7.67 11.91 6.19
N ASP A 63 -8.24 12.61 5.22
CA ASP A 63 -8.71 12.01 3.96
C ASP A 63 -7.57 11.95 2.96
N LEU A 64 -6.95 10.77 2.85
CA LEU A 64 -5.95 10.50 1.83
C LEU A 64 -6.61 10.34 0.45
N LYS A 65 -5.90 10.73 -0.60
CA LYS A 65 -6.33 10.68 -2.01
C LYS A 65 -5.66 9.51 -2.76
N PHE A 66 -4.43 9.15 -2.36
CA PHE A 66 -3.62 8.16 -3.07
C PHE A 66 -3.26 6.96 -2.19
N PHE A 67 -3.33 5.77 -2.79
CA PHE A 67 -2.89 4.52 -2.21
C PHE A 67 -1.89 3.86 -3.16
N ASP A 68 -0.61 4.04 -2.88
CA ASP A 68 0.47 3.49 -3.70
C ASP A 68 0.90 2.13 -3.17
N ILE A 69 0.78 1.11 -4.02
CA ILE A 69 1.13 -0.28 -3.67
C ILE A 69 2.57 -0.64 -4.07
N GLY A 70 3.31 0.34 -4.61
CA GLY A 70 4.66 0.16 -5.09
C GLY A 70 4.74 -0.82 -6.26
N GLY A 71 5.93 -1.35 -6.48
CA GLY A 71 6.20 -2.41 -7.44
C GLY A 71 6.29 -3.79 -6.83
N GLY A 72 7.03 -4.65 -7.52
CA GLY A 72 7.53 -5.91 -6.99
C GLY A 72 6.82 -7.15 -7.47
N LEU A 73 5.80 -7.00 -8.30
CA LEU A 73 5.23 -8.09 -9.08
C LEU A 73 6.33 -8.73 -9.94
N GLY A 74 6.54 -10.03 -9.77
CA GLY A 74 7.58 -10.77 -10.50
C GLY A 74 7.15 -11.18 -11.90
N VAL A 75 8.13 -11.66 -12.67
CA VAL A 75 7.92 -12.32 -13.96
C VAL A 75 8.57 -13.70 -13.94
N ALA A 76 7.93 -14.71 -14.52
CA ALA A 76 8.52 -16.04 -14.60
C ALA A 76 9.67 -16.03 -15.62
N TYR A 77 10.88 -16.38 -15.18
CA TYR A 77 12.06 -16.52 -16.02
C TYR A 77 12.31 -17.98 -16.40
N GLU A 78 11.99 -18.91 -15.50
CA GLU A 78 12.17 -20.34 -15.70
C GLU A 78 10.85 -21.05 -16.06
N LYS A 79 10.93 -22.23 -16.69
CA LYS A 79 9.75 -22.93 -17.20
C LYS A 79 8.83 -23.51 -16.12
N ASP A 80 9.37 -23.74 -14.92
CA ASP A 80 8.67 -24.28 -13.76
C ASP A 80 8.14 -23.19 -12.83
N GLU A 81 8.41 -21.93 -13.11
CA GLU A 81 7.83 -20.78 -12.42
C GLU A 81 6.42 -20.48 -12.93
N CYS A 82 5.53 -20.11 -12.01
CA CYS A 82 4.20 -19.65 -12.34
C CYS A 82 4.20 -18.13 -12.45
N GLU A 83 3.70 -17.60 -13.57
CA GLU A 83 3.45 -16.17 -13.70
C GLU A 83 2.40 -15.71 -12.69
N PRO A 84 2.56 -14.52 -12.08
CA PRO A 84 1.52 -13.94 -11.26
C PRO A 84 0.23 -13.72 -12.05
N ASP A 85 -0.88 -14.15 -11.48
CA ASP A 85 -2.20 -13.85 -12.04
C ASP A 85 -2.53 -12.36 -11.80
N LEU A 86 -2.41 -11.57 -12.85
CA LEU A 86 -2.65 -10.11 -12.82
C LEU A 86 -4.09 -9.75 -12.44
N TYR A 87 -5.05 -10.59 -12.81
CA TYR A 87 -6.45 -10.34 -12.47
C TYR A 87 -6.66 -10.55 -10.97
N ASN A 88 -6.19 -11.68 -10.43
CA ASN A 88 -6.28 -11.96 -9.00
C ASN A 88 -5.42 -10.99 -8.17
N TYR A 89 -4.29 -10.53 -8.72
CA TYR A 89 -3.51 -9.45 -8.15
C TYR A 89 -4.37 -8.20 -7.94
N ALA A 90 -4.98 -7.68 -9.02
CA ALA A 90 -5.82 -6.49 -8.95
C ALA A 90 -7.05 -6.69 -8.05
N GLN A 91 -7.74 -7.83 -8.16
CA GLN A 91 -8.93 -8.12 -7.35
C GLN A 91 -8.61 -8.18 -5.85
N GLY A 92 -7.49 -8.79 -5.46
CA GLY A 92 -7.11 -8.85 -4.06
C GLY A 92 -6.82 -7.46 -3.47
N ILE A 93 -6.18 -6.57 -4.23
CA ILE A 93 -5.96 -5.17 -3.83
C ILE A 93 -7.29 -4.42 -3.72
N LEU A 94 -8.15 -4.50 -4.74
CA LEU A 94 -9.45 -3.83 -4.75
C LEU A 94 -10.35 -4.29 -3.59
N ALA A 95 -10.30 -5.57 -3.23
CA ALA A 95 -11.02 -6.10 -2.08
C ALA A 95 -10.58 -5.45 -0.77
N GLN A 96 -9.27 -5.22 -0.56
CA GLN A 96 -8.76 -4.56 0.64
C GLN A 96 -9.17 -3.08 0.72
N LEU A 97 -9.39 -2.44 -0.42
CA LEU A 97 -9.74 -1.02 -0.53
C LEU A 97 -11.24 -0.74 -0.57
N HIS A 98 -12.09 -1.76 -0.43
CA HIS A 98 -13.53 -1.57 -0.46
C HIS A 98 -14.01 -0.50 0.54
N GLY A 99 -14.85 0.41 0.05
CA GLY A 99 -15.40 1.54 0.80
C GLY A 99 -14.45 2.73 0.98
N LEU A 100 -13.25 2.68 0.42
CA LEU A 100 -12.31 3.79 0.36
C LEU A 100 -12.37 4.44 -1.02
N ASP A 101 -12.42 5.77 -1.05
CA ASP A 101 -12.37 6.56 -2.27
C ASP A 101 -10.93 7.03 -2.49
N LEU A 102 -10.13 6.16 -3.10
CA LEU A 102 -8.69 6.33 -3.28
C LEU A 102 -8.30 6.09 -4.73
N THR A 103 -7.35 6.88 -5.23
CA THR A 103 -6.64 6.59 -6.48
C THR A 103 -5.49 5.64 -6.19
N ILE A 104 -5.45 4.51 -6.90
CA ILE A 104 -4.40 3.49 -6.72
C ILE A 104 -3.20 3.85 -7.61
N GLY A 105 -2.01 3.93 -7.00
CA GLY A 105 -0.72 4.02 -7.68
C GLY A 105 -0.02 2.67 -7.73
N MET A 106 0.74 2.41 -8.80
CA MET A 106 1.55 1.20 -8.99
C MET A 106 2.89 1.59 -9.61
N GLU A 107 3.96 0.91 -9.21
CA GLU A 107 5.33 1.15 -9.69
C GLU A 107 5.96 -0.13 -10.30
N PRO A 108 5.37 -0.71 -11.37
CA PRO A 108 5.82 -1.99 -11.94
C PRO A 108 7.24 -1.94 -12.51
#